data_AF-A0A926WEE4-F1
#
_entry.id   AF-A0A926WEE4-F1
#
_cell.length_a   1.000
_cell.length_b   1.000
_cell.length_c   1.000
_cell.angle_alpha   90.00
_cell.angle_beta   90.00
_cell.angle_gamma   90.00
#
_symmetry.space_group_name_H-M   'P 1'
#
loop_
_entity.id
_entity.type
_entity.pdbx_description
1 polymer ?
#
loop_
_entity_poly.entity_id
_entity_poly.type
_entity_poly.pdbx_seq_one_letter_code
_entity_poly.pdbx_strand_id
1 'polypeptide(L)'
;MLKLSKFIAGNLATLTLCSTFVLTLSKPVISGELIMDRNCGFNERTKETFTKLTPQNRGYIWLTDHFKSNNRPYYLQINTFPDNTGVFCLGIGKQLPKRLKNAEILQNKLIEKFEQDKSKLNHYIVTVKGNKNEDFLRTTYRLNLSNPQNPKVTPIIKVYKK
;
A
#
# COMPACT_ATOMS: atom_id res chain seq x y z
N MET A 1 16.12 -70.36 44.69
CA MET A 1 16.34 -69.37 45.76
C MET A 1 16.94 -68.12 45.16
N LEU A 2 16.20 -67.01 45.16
CA LEU A 2 16.69 -65.68 44.80
C LEU A 2 17.83 -65.26 45.74
N LYS A 3 18.91 -64.72 45.18
CA LYS A 3 19.77 -63.77 45.91
C LYS A 3 19.90 -62.50 45.09
N LEU A 4 19.08 -61.53 45.47
CA LEU A 4 19.14 -60.15 45.07
C LEU A 4 20.08 -59.45 46.07
N SER A 5 21.23 -58.94 45.64
CA SER A 5 21.93 -57.91 46.41
C SER A 5 22.70 -56.94 45.50
N LYS A 6 22.10 -55.75 45.42
CA LYS A 6 22.60 -54.44 45.02
C LYS A 6 24.13 -54.28 44.99
N PHE A 7 24.61 -53.69 43.89
CA PHE A 7 25.65 -52.66 43.97
C PHE A 7 25.22 -51.44 43.16
N ILE A 8 25.36 -50.30 43.82
CA ILE A 8 25.08 -48.93 43.38
C ILE A 8 26.32 -48.44 42.64
N ALA A 9 26.15 -47.81 41.47
CA ALA A 9 26.88 -46.61 41.05
C ALA A 9 26.63 -46.33 39.57
N GLY A 10 26.36 -45.07 39.23
CA GLY A 10 26.44 -44.60 37.84
C GLY A 10 25.32 -43.65 37.46
N ASN A 11 25.34 -42.44 38.02
CA ASN A 11 24.67 -41.29 37.41
C ASN A 11 25.20 -41.10 35.98
N LEU A 12 24.33 -40.96 34.99
CA LEU A 12 24.55 -40.01 33.90
C LEU A 12 23.21 -39.60 33.30
N ALA A 13 22.74 -38.43 33.74
CA ALA A 13 21.70 -37.69 33.05
C ALA A 13 22.23 -37.26 31.68
N THR A 14 21.80 -37.92 30.61
CA THR A 14 21.95 -37.36 29.27
C THR A 14 20.74 -36.51 28.96
N LEU A 15 20.90 -35.19 29.16
CA LEU A 15 20.07 -34.16 28.57
C LEU A 15 20.04 -34.37 27.05
N THR A 16 18.94 -34.86 26.50
CA THR A 16 18.64 -34.68 25.10
C THR A 16 18.22 -33.23 24.91
N LEU A 17 19.18 -32.37 24.50
CA LEU A 17 18.88 -31.05 23.99
C LEU A 17 17.96 -31.20 22.76
N CYS A 18 16.68 -30.85 22.91
CA CYS A 18 15.84 -30.47 21.79
C CYS A 18 16.39 -29.14 21.23
N SER A 19 17.30 -29.20 20.27
CA SER A 19 17.65 -28.05 19.44
C SER A 19 16.50 -27.79 18.47
N THR A 20 15.51 -27.01 18.91
CA THR A 20 14.65 -26.30 17.96
C THR A 20 15.54 -25.33 17.19
N PHE A 21 16.00 -25.74 16.01
CA PHE A 21 16.52 -24.81 15.02
C PHE A 21 15.36 -23.91 14.61
N VAL A 22 15.19 -22.80 15.31
CA VAL A 22 14.46 -21.65 14.76
C VAL A 22 15.36 -21.11 13.67
N LEU A 23 15.23 -21.66 12.47
CA LEU A 23 15.67 -20.98 11.25
C LEU A 23 14.78 -19.75 11.12
N THR A 24 15.11 -18.68 11.85
CA THR A 24 14.69 -17.33 11.45
C THR A 24 15.43 -17.04 10.16
N LEU A 25 14.88 -17.56 9.06
CA LEU A 25 15.30 -17.23 7.72
C LEU A 25 14.90 -15.76 7.51
N SER A 26 15.74 -14.84 8.00
CA SER A 26 15.67 -13.44 7.65
C SER A 26 15.86 -13.38 6.15
N LYS A 27 14.75 -13.25 5.40
CA LYS A 27 14.78 -13.09 3.95
C LYS A 27 15.87 -12.07 3.62
N PRO A 28 16.84 -12.40 2.75
CA PRO A 28 17.91 -11.47 2.43
C PRO A 28 17.29 -10.14 2.00
N VAL A 29 17.79 -9.06 2.60
CA VAL A 29 17.40 -7.71 2.22
C VAL A 29 18.06 -7.46 0.87
N ILE A 30 17.32 -7.69 -0.21
CA ILE A 30 17.74 -7.31 -1.56
C ILE A 30 17.78 -5.78 -1.57
N SER A 31 18.97 -5.23 -1.44
CA SER A 31 19.24 -3.80 -1.58
C SER A 31 18.86 -3.37 -3.00
N GLY A 32 18.09 -2.28 -3.12
CA GLY A 32 17.66 -1.72 -4.40
C GLY A 32 16.17 -1.87 -4.75
N GLU A 33 15.41 -2.71 -4.04
CA GLU A 33 13.95 -2.75 -4.23
C GLU A 33 13.31 -1.48 -3.62
N LEU A 34 12.57 -0.71 -4.41
CA LEU A 34 11.89 0.50 -3.93
C LEU A 34 10.63 0.12 -3.17
N ILE A 35 10.53 0.57 -1.91
CA ILE A 35 9.34 0.46 -1.09
C ILE A 35 8.52 1.73 -1.21
N MET A 36 7.28 1.58 -1.65
CA MET A 36 6.34 2.67 -1.80
C MET A 36 5.51 2.87 -0.54
N ASP A 37 5.45 4.10 -0.05
CA ASP A 37 4.61 4.48 1.09
C ASP A 37 3.32 5.20 0.65
N ARG A 38 2.43 5.46 1.62
CA ARG A 38 1.16 6.17 1.41
C ARG A 38 1.31 7.64 1.02
N ASN A 39 2.49 8.21 1.12
CA ASN A 39 2.79 9.58 0.71
C ASN A 39 3.40 9.65 -0.70
N CYS A 40 3.36 8.53 -1.44
CA CYS A 40 3.96 8.37 -2.75
C CYS A 40 5.49 8.45 -2.72
N GLY A 41 6.09 8.29 -1.54
CA GLY A 41 7.53 8.20 -1.36
C GLY A 41 8.02 6.85 -1.86
N PHE A 42 9.08 6.89 -2.67
CA PHE A 42 9.85 5.72 -3.05
C PHE A 42 11.07 5.69 -2.16
N ASN A 43 11.13 4.69 -1.28
CA ASN A 43 12.18 4.57 -0.31
C ASN A 43 13.04 3.36 -0.65
N GLU A 44 14.36 3.49 -0.59
CA GLU A 44 15.23 2.34 -0.70
C GLU A 44 14.97 1.36 0.45
N ARG A 45 14.99 0.07 0.13
CA ARG A 45 14.88 -1.01 1.10
C ARG A 45 16.16 -1.14 1.93
N THR A 46 16.30 -0.25 2.90
CA THR A 46 17.31 -0.35 3.98
C THR A 46 16.71 -1.07 5.19
N LYS A 47 17.55 -1.50 6.14
CA LYS A 47 17.09 -2.10 7.41
C LYS A 47 16.12 -1.16 8.16
N GLU A 48 16.41 0.14 8.15
CA GLU A 48 15.57 1.15 8.80
C GLU A 48 14.21 1.29 8.12
N THR A 49 14.20 1.47 6.79
CA THR A 49 12.98 1.63 6.01
C THR A 49 12.12 0.37 6.08
N PHE A 50 12.73 -0.81 5.98
CA PHE A 50 12.02 -2.08 6.05
C PHE A 50 11.34 -2.30 7.40
N THR A 51 11.94 -1.80 8.49
CA THR A 51 11.38 -1.84 9.84
C THR A 51 10.25 -0.82 10.01
N LYS A 52 10.42 0.41 9.50
CA LYS A 52 9.42 1.49 9.58
C LYS A 52 8.20 1.23 8.67
N LEU A 53 8.42 0.80 7.44
CA LEU A 53 7.38 0.45 6.47
C LEU A 53 7.05 -1.03 6.60
N THR A 54 6.17 -1.35 7.54
CA THR A 54 5.63 -2.71 7.69
C THR A 54 4.94 -3.17 6.40
N PRO A 55 4.85 -4.48 6.13
CA PRO A 55 4.24 -5.01 4.90
C PRO A 55 2.85 -4.43 4.59
N GLN A 56 2.04 -4.15 5.62
CA GLN A 56 0.70 -3.56 5.48
C GLN A 56 0.70 -2.11 4.96
N ASN A 57 1.85 -1.44 5.01
CA ASN A 57 2.03 -0.06 4.58
C ASN A 57 2.80 0.07 3.26
N ARG A 58 3.13 -1.05 2.61
CA ARG A 58 3.84 -1.07 1.33
C ARG A 58 2.86 -1.08 0.19
N GLY A 59 2.91 -0.05 -0.64
CA GLY A 59 2.06 0.08 -1.81
C GLY A 59 2.65 -0.60 -3.04
N TYR A 60 1.79 -0.82 -4.03
CA TYR A 60 2.18 -1.14 -5.40
C TYR A 60 1.40 -0.26 -6.37
N ILE A 61 1.93 -0.09 -7.58
CA ILE A 61 1.27 0.67 -8.63
C ILE A 61 0.13 -0.17 -9.19
N TRP A 62 -1.11 0.34 -9.08
CA TRP A 62 -2.25 -0.26 -9.75
C TRP A 62 -2.38 0.25 -11.18
N LEU A 63 -2.22 1.56 -11.37
CA LEU A 63 -2.35 2.22 -12.66
C LEU A 63 -1.46 3.46 -12.72
N THR A 64 -0.92 3.74 -13.91
CA THR A 64 -0.33 5.02 -14.25
C THR A 64 -0.96 5.52 -15.53
N ASP A 65 -1.49 6.74 -15.52
CA ASP A 65 -2.02 7.41 -16.72
C ASP A 65 -1.30 8.73 -16.98
N HIS A 66 -1.11 9.06 -18.25
CA HIS A 66 -0.37 10.24 -18.68
C HIS A 66 -1.31 11.27 -19.27
N PHE A 67 -1.09 12.54 -18.94
CA PHE A 67 -1.92 13.63 -19.43
C PHE A 67 -1.11 14.91 -19.60
N LYS A 68 -1.69 15.87 -20.33
CA LYS A 68 -1.12 17.21 -20.48
C LYS A 68 -2.01 18.23 -19.79
N SER A 69 -1.37 19.19 -19.13
CA SER A 69 -2.05 20.34 -18.54
C SER A 69 -1.15 21.57 -18.65
N ASN A 70 -1.69 22.68 -19.15
CA ASN A 70 -0.93 23.90 -19.44
C ASN A 70 0.36 23.62 -20.25
N ASN A 71 0.25 22.81 -21.31
CA ASN A 71 1.36 22.36 -22.17
C ASN A 71 2.50 21.61 -21.47
N ARG A 72 2.33 21.20 -20.21
CA ARG A 72 3.31 20.37 -19.49
C ARG A 72 2.80 18.94 -19.38
N PRO A 73 3.67 17.93 -19.59
CA PRO A 73 3.32 16.54 -19.38
C PRO A 73 3.31 16.21 -17.89
N TYR A 74 2.27 15.52 -17.46
CA TYR A 74 2.08 14.99 -16.12
C TYR A 74 1.74 13.51 -16.22
N TYR A 75 1.91 12.80 -15.11
CA TYR A 75 1.33 11.48 -14.94
C TYR A 75 0.62 11.41 -13.60
N LEU A 76 -0.52 10.73 -13.60
CA LEU A 76 -1.29 10.38 -12.41
C LEU A 76 -1.10 8.89 -12.17
N GLN A 77 -0.61 8.56 -10.99
CA GLN A 77 -0.38 7.19 -10.56
C GLN A 77 -1.33 6.88 -9.40
N ILE A 78 -1.89 5.68 -9.41
CA ILE A 78 -2.75 5.17 -8.34
C ILE A 78 -2.04 4.00 -7.67
N ASN A 79 -1.75 4.18 -6.39
CA ASN A 79 -1.07 3.18 -5.58
C ASN A 79 -2.09 2.46 -4.72
N THR A 80 -2.06 1.13 -4.70
CA THR A 80 -2.92 0.31 -3.85
C THR A 80 -2.11 -0.32 -2.73
N PHE A 81 -2.73 -0.45 -1.57
CA PHE A 81 -2.14 -1.02 -0.36
C PHE A 81 -2.83 -2.33 0.02
N PRO A 82 -2.23 -3.17 0.89
CA PRO A 82 -2.79 -4.46 1.29
C PRO A 82 -4.18 -4.40 1.94
N ASP A 83 -4.62 -3.25 2.43
CA ASP A 83 -5.98 -3.01 2.92
C ASP A 83 -6.98 -2.67 1.79
N ASN A 84 -6.57 -2.82 0.52
CA ASN A 84 -7.30 -2.48 -0.69
C ASN A 84 -7.65 -1.00 -0.84
N THR A 85 -7.00 -0.11 -0.08
CA THR A 85 -7.15 1.34 -0.26
C THR A 85 -6.20 1.88 -1.30
N GLY A 86 -6.65 2.90 -2.02
CA GLY A 86 -5.92 3.61 -3.06
C GLY A 86 -5.42 4.97 -2.60
N VAL A 87 -4.27 5.38 -3.14
CA VAL A 87 -3.68 6.72 -2.98
C VAL A 87 -3.37 7.27 -4.37
N PHE A 88 -3.78 8.52 -4.62
CA PHE A 88 -3.47 9.22 -5.86
C PHE A 88 -2.17 10.00 -5.72
N CYS A 89 -1.28 9.82 -6.70
CA CYS A 89 0.06 10.39 -6.76
C CYS A 89 0.27 11.12 -8.09
N LEU A 90 0.73 12.36 -8.04
CA LEU A 90 0.97 13.19 -9.22
C LEU A 90 2.46 13.36 -9.45
N GLY A 91 2.93 13.08 -10.65
CA GLY A 91 4.30 13.35 -11.06
C GLY A 91 4.41 14.24 -12.29
N ILE A 92 5.61 14.78 -12.48
CA ILE A 92 5.96 15.71 -13.56
C ILE A 92 7.28 15.26 -14.19
N GLY A 93 7.26 14.93 -15.48
CA GLY A 93 8.45 14.45 -16.18
C GLY A 93 9.10 13.25 -15.47
N LYS A 94 10.38 13.37 -15.10
CA LYS A 94 11.17 12.33 -14.42
C LYS A 94 11.20 12.46 -12.88
N GLN A 95 10.48 13.42 -12.31
CA GLN A 95 10.46 13.61 -10.86
C GLN A 95 9.65 12.50 -10.20
N LEU A 96 10.05 12.14 -8.97
CA LEU A 96 9.25 11.26 -8.12
C LEU A 96 7.87 11.88 -7.89
N PRO A 97 6.79 11.10 -8.00
CA PRO A 97 5.45 11.61 -7.82
C PRO A 97 5.23 11.96 -6.35
N LYS A 98 4.33 12.91 -6.12
CA LYS A 98 3.93 13.35 -4.79
C LYS A 98 2.46 13.04 -4.59
N ARG A 99 2.06 12.80 -3.35
CA ARG A 99 0.65 12.65 -3.00
C ARG A 99 -0.16 13.81 -3.53
N LEU A 100 -1.24 13.49 -4.26
CA LEU A 100 -2.15 14.48 -4.83
C LEU A 100 -2.86 15.24 -3.70
N LYS A 101 -2.57 16.54 -3.60
CA LYS A 101 -3.16 17.47 -2.63
C LYS A 101 -4.59 17.83 -3.01
N ASN A 102 -5.41 18.35 -2.09
CA ASN A 102 -6.77 18.85 -2.35
C ASN A 102 -7.69 17.79 -2.98
N ALA A 103 -7.40 16.52 -2.69
CA ALA A 103 -8.13 15.35 -3.15
C ALA A 103 -8.35 14.37 -2.00
N GLU A 104 -8.34 14.84 -0.75
CA GLU A 104 -8.37 14.05 0.49
C GLU A 104 -9.56 13.10 0.52
N ILE A 105 -10.70 13.50 -0.06
CA ILE A 105 -11.91 12.66 -0.15
C ILE A 105 -11.72 11.38 -0.99
N LEU A 106 -10.72 11.35 -1.88
CA LEU A 106 -10.35 10.19 -2.69
C LEU A 106 -9.18 9.40 -2.08
N GLN A 107 -8.48 9.99 -1.11
CA GLN A 107 -7.27 9.42 -0.53
C GLN A 107 -7.60 8.33 0.50
N ASN A 108 -6.85 7.23 0.47
CA ASN A 108 -7.05 6.07 1.35
C ASN A 108 -8.48 5.49 1.28
N LYS A 109 -9.09 5.52 0.08
CA LYS A 109 -10.41 4.92 -0.18
C LYS A 109 -10.26 3.67 -1.03
N LEU A 110 -11.21 2.74 -0.91
CA LEU A 110 -11.27 1.61 -1.84
C LEU A 110 -11.78 2.14 -3.18
N ILE A 111 -10.89 2.16 -4.18
CA ILE A 111 -11.20 2.62 -5.53
C ILE A 111 -11.76 1.43 -6.31
N GLU A 112 -13.01 1.55 -6.73
CA GLU A 112 -13.69 0.49 -7.50
C GLU A 112 -13.55 0.71 -9.00
N LYS A 113 -13.46 1.97 -9.43
CA LYS A 113 -13.33 2.33 -10.85
C LYS A 113 -12.55 3.62 -11.01
N PHE A 114 -11.69 3.65 -12.01
CA PHE A 114 -10.98 4.85 -12.44
C PHE A 114 -10.96 4.89 -13.96
N GLU A 115 -11.44 5.99 -14.54
CA GLU A 115 -11.52 6.17 -15.98
C GLU A 115 -11.17 7.61 -16.35
N GLN A 116 -10.44 7.79 -17.44
CA GLN A 116 -10.21 9.10 -18.03
C GLN A 116 -11.47 9.56 -18.79
N ASP A 117 -11.85 10.82 -18.62
CA ASP A 117 -12.93 11.43 -19.39
C ASP A 117 -12.48 11.63 -20.83
N LYS A 118 -13.12 10.93 -21.77
CA LYS A 118 -12.78 10.99 -23.21
C LYS A 118 -12.92 12.38 -23.81
N SER A 119 -13.75 13.24 -23.22
CA SER A 119 -13.94 14.62 -23.68
C SER A 119 -12.87 15.58 -23.17
N LYS A 120 -12.22 15.25 -22.04
CA LYS A 120 -11.24 16.09 -21.35
C LYS A 120 -10.15 15.22 -20.75
N LEU A 121 -9.02 15.10 -21.45
CA LEU A 121 -7.90 14.21 -21.07
C LEU A 121 -7.26 14.51 -19.70
N ASN A 122 -7.54 15.68 -19.12
CA ASN A 122 -7.09 16.04 -17.77
C ASN A 122 -8.19 15.84 -16.71
N HIS A 123 -9.32 15.23 -17.05
CA HIS A 123 -10.43 14.94 -16.14
C HIS A 123 -10.60 13.43 -16.02
N TYR A 124 -10.96 12.99 -14.82
CA TYR A 124 -11.09 11.59 -14.48
C TYR A 124 -12.39 11.35 -13.72
N ILE A 125 -12.99 10.19 -13.93
CA ILE A 125 -14.14 9.70 -13.20
C ILE A 125 -13.64 8.63 -12.23
N VAL A 126 -13.81 8.88 -10.95
CA VAL A 126 -13.32 8.03 -9.87
C VAL A 126 -14.51 7.54 -9.06
N THR A 127 -14.68 6.24 -8.98
CA THR A 127 -15.70 5.63 -8.14
C THR A 127 -15.05 4.99 -6.93
N VAL A 128 -15.48 5.41 -5.74
CA VAL A 128 -14.99 4.88 -4.47
C VAL A 128 -16.12 4.22 -3.69
N LYS A 129 -15.78 3.16 -2.98
CA LYS A 129 -16.69 2.51 -2.04
C LYS A 129 -16.74 3.27 -0.73
N GLY A 130 -17.94 3.40 -0.18
CA GLY A 130 -18.15 3.94 1.16
C GLY A 130 -17.66 2.99 2.24
N ASN A 131 -17.09 3.57 3.29
CA ASN A 131 -16.67 2.86 4.48
C ASN A 131 -17.89 2.38 5.30
N LYS A 132 -17.67 1.45 6.24
CA LYS A 132 -18.75 0.93 7.11
C LYS A 132 -19.49 2.04 7.85
N ASN A 133 -18.78 3.07 8.29
CA ASN A 133 -19.32 4.19 9.07
C ASN A 133 -19.91 5.32 8.23
N GLU A 134 -19.83 5.25 6.90
CA GLU A 134 -20.40 6.27 6.00
C GLU A 134 -21.85 5.93 5.64
N ASP A 135 -22.68 6.95 5.38
CA ASP A 135 -24.09 6.79 4.99
C ASP A 135 -24.28 6.29 3.55
N PHE A 136 -23.20 6.21 2.78
CA PHE A 136 -23.20 5.80 1.38
C PHE A 136 -22.53 4.46 1.13
N LEU A 137 -23.00 3.76 0.10
CA LEU A 137 -22.41 2.56 -0.45
C LEU A 137 -21.28 2.88 -1.41
N ARG A 138 -21.49 3.88 -2.27
CA ARG A 138 -20.58 4.25 -3.36
C ARG A 138 -20.76 5.71 -3.73
N THR A 139 -19.65 6.39 -4.02
CA THR A 139 -19.68 7.74 -4.58
C THR A 139 -18.78 7.81 -5.80
N THR A 140 -19.31 8.39 -6.88
CA THR A 140 -18.57 8.70 -8.09
C THR A 140 -18.24 10.18 -8.10
N TYR A 141 -16.96 10.50 -8.27
CA TYR A 141 -16.41 11.85 -8.32
C TYR A 141 -15.82 12.14 -9.69
N ARG A 142 -15.84 13.42 -10.07
CA ARG A 142 -14.99 13.97 -11.12
C ARG A 142 -13.74 14.54 -10.46
N LEU A 143 -12.57 14.06 -10.86
CA LEU A 143 -11.27 14.63 -10.54
C LEU A 143 -10.81 15.47 -11.73
N ASN A 144 -10.67 16.78 -11.54
CA ASN A 144 -10.23 17.73 -12.54
C ASN A 144 -8.77 18.13 -12.26
N LEU A 145 -7.87 17.77 -13.19
CA LEU A 145 -6.44 18.10 -13.18
C LEU A 145 -6.08 19.17 -14.22
N SER A 146 -7.02 20.02 -14.64
CA SER A 146 -6.70 21.21 -15.45
C SER A 146 -5.76 22.17 -14.74
N ASN A 147 -5.70 22.16 -13.41
CA ASN A 147 -4.59 22.70 -12.63
C ASN A 147 -4.08 21.61 -11.66
N PRO A 148 -3.04 20.84 -12.02
CA PRO A 148 -2.59 19.71 -11.21
C PRO A 148 -2.08 20.09 -9.82
N GLN A 149 -1.64 21.35 -9.62
CA GLN A 149 -1.19 21.84 -8.32
C GLN A 149 -2.36 22.18 -7.38
N ASN A 150 -3.55 22.39 -7.94
CA ASN A 150 -4.77 22.64 -7.20
C ASN A 150 -5.93 21.88 -7.86
N PRO A 151 -5.93 20.53 -7.76
CA PRO A 151 -6.95 19.72 -8.39
C PRO A 151 -8.31 19.99 -7.74
N LYS A 152 -9.38 19.76 -8.50
CA LYS A 152 -10.75 19.88 -7.99
C LYS A 152 -11.43 18.53 -8.03
N VAL A 153 -12.01 18.13 -6.90
CA VAL A 153 -12.82 16.91 -6.79
C VAL A 153 -14.27 17.31 -6.59
N THR A 154 -15.17 16.81 -7.43
CA THR A 154 -16.60 17.15 -7.37
C THR A 154 -17.43 15.87 -7.40
N PRO A 155 -18.36 15.65 -6.46
CA PRO A 155 -19.25 14.49 -6.52
C PRO A 155 -20.17 14.60 -7.74
N ILE A 156 -20.39 13.49 -8.42
CA ILE A 156 -21.33 13.37 -9.55
C ILE A 156 -22.55 12.58 -9.09
N ILE A 157 -22.32 11.41 -8.48
CA ILE A 157 -23.37 10.48 -8.04
C ILE A 157 -22.99 9.94 -6.67
N LYS A 158 -23.93 9.93 -5.73
CA LYS A 158 -23.78 9.31 -4.40
C LYS A 158 -24.93 8.32 -4.21
N VAL A 159 -24.58 7.06 -3.91
CA VAL A 159 -25.53 5.97 -3.68
C VAL A 159 -25.58 5.68 -2.19
N TYR A 160 -26.75 5.85 -1.57
CA TYR A 160 -26.93 5.75 -0.12
C TYR A 160 -27.24 4.30 0.32
N LYS A 161 -26.91 4.00 1.58
CA LYS A 161 -27.40 2.80 2.26
C LYS A 161 -28.90 2.96 2.51
N LYS A 162 -29.66 1.89 2.30
CA LYS A 162 -31.09 1.84 2.66
C LYS A 162 -31.25 1.60 4.15
#